data_AF-A0A5B8K9P3-F1
#
_entry.id   AF-A0A5B8K9P3-F1
#
_cell.length_a   1.000
_cell.length_b   1.000
_cell.length_c   1.000
_cell.angle_alpha   90.00
_cell.angle_beta   90.00
_cell.angle_gamma   90.00
#
_symmetry.space_group_name_H-M   'P 1'
#
loop_
_entity.id
_entity.type
_entity.pdbx_description
1 polymer ?
#
loop_
_entity_poly.entity_id
_entity_poly.type
_entity_poly.pdbx_seq_one_letter_code
_entity_poly.pdbx_strand_id
1 'polypeptide(L)'
;MGTLPDLAVTGATGQLGGQVARLLAAAGSPQRLLVRDTSRAPDLEGAAPVVASYADPAQSRAALAGVKTLFMVSAAEAEDRLHQHYAFVDAAAEAGVQHIVYTSFFGAAPDCTFTLGRDHYATEERIKASGMDYTILRDNFYLDFLPLLAGEDGVIRGPAGEGLMAAVARADIARSALTVLRDPALHVGRSYDLTGPENLSLATAAELLTAGTGRTISYHNETLDEAYASREPYGAPPWQVDAWVSTYTAIAAGELAGPTSSVHELTGREPLGLADFLAEARTL
;
A
#
# COMPACT_ATOMS: atom_id res chain seq x y z
N MET A 1 -33.94 8.83 4.33
CA MET A 1 -32.66 8.15 4.03
C MET A 1 -31.56 9.08 4.49
N GLY A 2 -30.71 8.65 5.41
CA GLY A 2 -29.58 9.48 5.85
C GLY A 2 -28.65 9.76 4.68
N THR A 3 -28.08 10.96 4.63
CA THR A 3 -27.03 11.30 3.66
C THR A 3 -25.83 10.40 3.92
N LEU A 4 -25.34 9.70 2.90
CA LEU A 4 -24.11 8.91 3.02
C LEU A 4 -22.94 9.84 3.39
N PRO A 5 -21.95 9.36 4.17
CA PRO A 5 -20.76 10.13 4.54
C PRO A 5 -20.04 10.72 3.32
N ASP A 6 -19.32 11.82 3.49
CA ASP A 6 -18.57 12.47 2.40
C ASP A 6 -17.09 12.02 2.32
N LEU A 7 -16.60 11.27 3.31
CA LEU A 7 -15.34 10.53 3.24
C LEU A 7 -15.59 9.12 2.68
N ALA A 8 -14.77 8.68 1.73
CA ALA A 8 -14.83 7.32 1.19
C ALA A 8 -13.48 6.62 1.26
N VAL A 9 -13.49 5.32 1.55
CA VAL A 9 -12.31 4.46 1.66
C VAL A 9 -12.46 3.27 0.71
N THR A 10 -11.54 3.10 -0.24
CA THR A 10 -11.43 1.87 -1.01
C THR A 10 -10.60 0.83 -0.25
N GLY A 11 -10.69 -0.45 -0.64
CA GLY A 11 -9.86 -1.50 -0.06
C GLY A 11 -10.14 -1.79 1.43
N ALA A 12 -11.32 -1.42 1.94
CA ALA A 12 -11.70 -1.56 3.35
C ALA A 12 -11.71 -3.02 3.87
N THR A 13 -11.74 -4.00 2.96
CA THR A 13 -11.63 -5.44 3.31
C THR A 13 -10.18 -5.95 3.28
N GLY A 14 -9.23 -5.13 2.86
CA GLY A 14 -7.80 -5.45 2.80
C GLY A 14 -7.07 -5.10 4.10
N GLN A 15 -5.79 -5.45 4.17
CA GLN A 15 -4.96 -5.25 5.36
C GLN A 15 -4.80 -3.76 5.70
N LEU A 16 -4.37 -2.94 4.73
CA LEU A 16 -4.16 -1.51 4.93
C LEU A 16 -5.48 -0.72 5.00
N GLY A 17 -6.33 -0.82 3.98
CA GLY A 17 -7.60 -0.08 3.94
C GLY A 17 -8.53 -0.42 5.10
N GLY A 18 -8.55 -1.67 5.56
CA GLY A 18 -9.29 -2.06 6.75
C GLY A 18 -8.73 -1.47 8.04
N GLN A 19 -7.40 -1.34 8.18
CA GLN A 19 -6.79 -0.64 9.31
C GLN A 19 -7.16 0.84 9.31
N VAL A 20 -7.06 1.52 8.16
CA VAL A 20 -7.47 2.93 8.02
C VAL A 20 -8.95 3.12 8.36
N ALA A 21 -9.83 2.27 7.83
CA ALA A 21 -11.26 2.32 8.13
C ALA A 21 -11.54 2.15 9.63
N ARG A 22 -10.89 1.20 10.30
CA ARG A 22 -11.02 1.01 11.76
C ARG A 22 -10.55 2.23 12.55
N LEU A 23 -9.42 2.82 12.16
CA LEU A 23 -8.89 4.03 12.82
C LEU A 23 -9.82 5.23 12.64
N LEU A 24 -10.40 5.42 11.44
CA LEU A 24 -11.39 6.48 11.18
C LEU A 24 -12.65 6.29 12.02
N ALA A 25 -13.19 5.06 12.09
CA ALA A 25 -14.35 4.76 12.92
C ALA A 25 -14.06 5.01 14.40
N ALA A 26 -12.91 4.57 14.92
CA ALA A 26 -12.48 4.82 16.30
C ALA A 26 -12.29 6.33 16.60
N ALA A 27 -11.94 7.13 15.59
CA ALA A 27 -11.86 8.58 15.67
C ALA A 27 -13.22 9.28 15.46
N GLY A 28 -14.32 8.55 15.32
CA GLY A 28 -15.66 9.08 15.11
C GLY A 28 -15.87 9.73 13.74
N SER A 29 -15.09 9.35 12.73
CA SER A 29 -15.20 9.87 11.35
C SER A 29 -16.14 8.99 10.51
N PRO A 30 -17.35 9.45 10.17
CA PRO A 30 -18.25 8.69 9.31
C PRO A 30 -17.65 8.51 7.93
N GLN A 31 -17.84 7.33 7.32
CA GLN A 31 -17.17 6.99 6.06
C GLN A 31 -17.99 6.03 5.20
N ARG A 32 -17.80 6.10 3.89
CA ARG A 32 -18.23 5.06 2.96
C ARG A 32 -17.13 4.03 2.81
N LEU A 33 -17.50 2.75 2.90
CA LEU A 33 -16.58 1.65 2.61
C LEU A 33 -16.87 1.17 1.19
N LEU A 34 -16.03 1.59 0.25
CA LEU A 34 -16.13 1.20 -1.15
C LEU A 34 -15.56 -0.21 -1.32
N VAL A 35 -16.45 -1.17 -1.55
CA VAL A 35 -16.13 -2.60 -1.58
C VAL A 35 -16.79 -3.28 -2.77
N ARG A 36 -16.21 -4.38 -3.25
CA ARG A 36 -16.82 -5.19 -4.32
C ARG A 36 -18.04 -6.00 -3.85
N ASP A 37 -18.08 -6.32 -2.57
CA ASP A 37 -19.11 -7.12 -1.93
C ASP A 37 -19.35 -6.58 -0.52
N THR A 38 -20.53 -6.01 -0.28
CA THR A 38 -20.90 -5.39 1.00
C THR A 38 -21.02 -6.39 2.13
N SER A 39 -21.24 -7.68 1.85
CA SER A 39 -21.29 -8.72 2.89
C SER A 39 -19.93 -8.98 3.54
N ARG A 40 -18.84 -8.53 2.88
CA ARG A 40 -17.46 -8.64 3.38
C ARG A 40 -16.95 -7.36 4.03
N ALA A 41 -17.73 -6.27 3.99
CA ALA A 41 -17.33 -5.02 4.62
C ALA A 41 -17.25 -5.19 6.15
N PRO A 42 -16.24 -4.61 6.81
CA PRO A 42 -16.21 -4.61 8.26
C PRO A 42 -17.40 -3.82 8.82
N ASP A 43 -18.03 -4.34 9.88
CA ASP A 43 -19.07 -3.63 10.62
C ASP A 43 -18.40 -2.62 11.55
N LEU A 44 -18.48 -1.34 11.19
CA LEU A 44 -17.82 -0.24 11.90
C LEU A 44 -18.83 0.89 12.16
N GLU A 45 -18.77 1.45 13.36
CA GLU A 45 -19.61 2.58 13.72
C GLU A 45 -19.39 3.76 12.77
N GLY A 46 -20.49 4.36 12.29
CA GLY A 46 -20.44 5.48 11.35
C GLY A 46 -20.04 5.10 9.91
N ALA A 47 -19.81 3.82 9.62
CA ALA A 47 -19.46 3.35 8.29
C ALA A 47 -20.67 2.86 7.49
N ALA A 48 -20.70 3.16 6.19
CA ALA A 48 -21.70 2.69 5.25
C ALA A 48 -21.05 1.92 4.08
N PRO A 49 -21.23 0.59 3.98
CA PRO A 49 -20.75 -0.17 2.82
C PRO A 49 -21.46 0.26 1.53
N VAL A 50 -20.70 0.51 0.47
CA VAL A 50 -21.21 0.86 -0.85
C VAL A 50 -20.48 0.04 -1.90
N VAL A 51 -21.24 -0.55 -2.84
CA VAL A 51 -20.66 -1.37 -3.91
C VAL A 51 -19.90 -0.46 -4.89
N ALA A 52 -18.63 -0.75 -5.10
CA ALA A 52 -17.80 -0.12 -6.12
C ALA A 52 -16.69 -1.08 -6.59
N SER A 53 -16.24 -0.90 -7.83
CA SER A 53 -15.18 -1.71 -8.43
C SER A 53 -14.32 -0.86 -9.35
N TYR A 54 -13.00 -1.02 -9.26
CA TYR A 54 -12.06 -0.39 -10.17
C TYR A 54 -12.32 -0.74 -11.65
N ALA A 55 -12.95 -1.90 -11.91
CA ALA A 55 -13.30 -2.35 -13.25
C ALA A 55 -14.67 -1.83 -13.75
N ASP A 56 -15.44 -1.12 -12.92
CA ASP A 56 -16.75 -0.56 -13.29
C ASP A 56 -16.79 0.96 -13.00
N PRO A 57 -16.47 1.81 -14.00
CA PRO A 57 -16.44 3.26 -13.82
C PRO A 57 -17.82 3.87 -13.59
N ALA A 58 -18.89 3.27 -14.12
CA ALA A 58 -20.25 3.78 -13.93
C ALA A 58 -20.71 3.55 -12.49
N GLN A 59 -20.48 2.35 -11.96
CA GLN A 59 -20.75 2.02 -10.56
C GLN A 59 -19.89 2.85 -9.61
N SER A 60 -18.60 3.00 -9.91
CA SER A 60 -17.68 3.81 -9.10
C SER A 60 -18.10 5.27 -9.02
N ARG A 61 -18.48 5.89 -10.13
CA ARG A 61 -19.01 7.26 -10.16
C ARG A 61 -20.28 7.40 -9.32
N ALA A 62 -21.20 6.45 -9.40
CA ALA A 62 -22.42 6.45 -8.60
C ALA A 62 -22.11 6.31 -7.10
N ALA A 63 -21.17 5.44 -6.73
CA ALA A 63 -20.74 5.25 -5.35
C ALA A 63 -20.03 6.48 -4.76
N LEU A 64 -19.34 7.24 -5.62
CA LEU A 64 -18.59 8.45 -5.28
C LEU A 64 -19.46 9.73 -5.27
N ALA A 65 -20.73 9.65 -5.65
CA ALA A 65 -21.61 10.82 -5.68
C ALA A 65 -21.72 11.49 -4.30
N GLY A 66 -21.30 12.76 -4.20
CA GLY A 66 -21.30 13.53 -2.96
C GLY A 66 -20.12 13.24 -2.02
N VAL A 67 -19.17 12.39 -2.42
CA VAL A 67 -17.88 12.25 -1.73
C VAL A 67 -17.07 13.52 -1.92
N LYS A 68 -16.43 13.99 -0.85
CA LYS A 68 -15.54 15.14 -0.81
C LYS A 68 -14.10 14.71 -0.69
N THR A 69 -13.83 13.75 0.20
CA THR A 69 -12.49 13.19 0.40
C THR A 69 -12.49 11.70 0.09
N LEU A 70 -11.56 11.25 -0.74
CA LEU A 70 -11.41 9.85 -1.13
C LEU A 70 -10.04 9.34 -0.69
N PHE A 71 -10.02 8.32 0.17
CA PHE A 71 -8.84 7.50 0.39
C PHE A 71 -8.84 6.33 -0.60
N MET A 72 -7.97 6.42 -1.61
CA MET A 72 -7.80 5.40 -2.64
C MET A 72 -6.61 4.50 -2.29
N VAL A 73 -6.90 3.32 -1.75
CA VAL A 73 -5.93 2.22 -1.69
C VAL A 73 -5.76 1.65 -3.08
N SER A 74 -4.52 1.57 -3.58
CA SER A 74 -4.25 1.08 -4.93
C SER A 74 -4.89 -0.30 -5.20
N ALA A 75 -5.30 -0.53 -6.44
CA ALA A 75 -5.92 -1.78 -6.86
C ALA A 75 -4.95 -2.96 -6.72
N ALA A 76 -5.51 -4.15 -6.54
CA ALA A 76 -4.76 -5.39 -6.54
C ALA A 76 -4.01 -5.61 -7.87
N GLU A 77 -3.02 -6.48 -7.85
CA GLU A 77 -2.29 -6.88 -9.06
C GLU A 77 -3.25 -7.44 -10.11
N ALA A 78 -3.20 -6.86 -11.31
CA ALA A 78 -3.97 -7.27 -12.48
C ALA A 78 -3.23 -6.77 -13.73
N GLU A 79 -3.39 -7.48 -14.85
CA GLU A 79 -2.78 -7.09 -16.14
C GLU A 79 -3.26 -5.71 -16.60
N ASP A 80 -4.53 -5.39 -16.34
CA ASP A 80 -5.18 -4.13 -16.67
C ASP A 80 -5.19 -3.12 -15.50
N ARG A 81 -4.35 -3.32 -14.47
CA ARG A 81 -4.34 -2.49 -13.25
C ARG A 81 -4.21 -0.99 -13.52
N LEU A 82 -3.34 -0.58 -14.44
CA LEU A 82 -3.18 0.83 -14.79
C LEU A 82 -4.46 1.41 -15.41
N HIS A 83 -5.14 0.65 -16.28
CA HIS A 83 -6.40 1.06 -16.87
C HIS A 83 -7.50 1.21 -15.80
N GLN A 84 -7.56 0.26 -14.87
CA GLN A 84 -8.45 0.30 -13.71
C GLN A 84 -8.22 1.53 -12.82
N HIS A 85 -6.97 1.89 -12.56
CA HIS A 85 -6.64 3.12 -11.82
C HIS A 85 -7.10 4.37 -12.56
N TYR A 86 -6.81 4.48 -13.85
CA TYR A 86 -7.20 5.65 -14.65
C TYR A 86 -8.71 5.83 -14.68
N ALA A 87 -9.44 4.76 -14.97
CA ALA A 87 -10.89 4.80 -15.06
C ALA A 87 -11.54 5.17 -13.71
N PHE A 88 -10.95 4.74 -12.60
CA PHE A 88 -11.45 5.09 -11.27
C PHE A 88 -11.11 6.52 -10.85
N VAL A 89 -9.89 7.01 -11.13
CA VAL A 89 -9.52 8.41 -10.90
C VAL A 89 -10.40 9.35 -11.71
N ASP A 90 -10.68 9.00 -12.97
CA ASP A 90 -11.60 9.77 -13.82
C ASP A 90 -13.02 9.75 -13.26
N ALA A 91 -13.53 8.59 -12.85
CA ALA A 91 -14.84 8.48 -12.23
C ALA A 91 -14.95 9.30 -10.92
N ALA A 92 -13.86 9.40 -10.14
CA ALA A 92 -13.81 10.22 -8.93
C ALA A 92 -13.88 11.72 -9.26
N ALA A 93 -13.09 12.17 -10.24
CA ALA A 93 -13.13 13.56 -10.70
C ALA A 93 -14.52 13.92 -11.26
N GLU A 94 -15.10 13.05 -12.10
CA GLU A 94 -16.44 13.23 -12.68
C GLU A 94 -17.56 13.22 -11.63
N ALA A 95 -17.38 12.48 -10.53
CA ALA A 95 -18.31 12.47 -9.40
C ALA A 95 -18.19 13.72 -8.50
N GLY A 96 -17.18 14.56 -8.73
CA GLY A 96 -16.94 15.80 -7.98
C GLY A 96 -16.24 15.60 -6.63
N VAL A 97 -15.42 14.53 -6.50
CA VAL A 97 -14.48 14.39 -5.39
C VAL A 97 -13.56 15.61 -5.37
N GLN A 98 -13.31 16.16 -4.18
CA GLN A 98 -12.52 17.37 -4.02
C GLN A 98 -11.06 17.06 -3.70
N HIS A 99 -10.83 16.08 -2.82
CA HIS A 99 -9.48 15.66 -2.41
C HIS A 99 -9.31 14.15 -2.52
N ILE A 100 -8.26 13.69 -3.19
CA ILE A 100 -7.85 12.28 -3.22
C ILE A 100 -6.56 12.04 -2.45
N VAL A 101 -6.60 11.11 -1.49
CA VAL A 101 -5.43 10.60 -0.77
C VAL A 101 -5.12 9.21 -1.31
N TYR A 102 -3.97 9.05 -1.98
CA TYR A 102 -3.63 7.85 -2.73
C TYR A 102 -2.44 7.11 -2.13
N THR A 103 -2.56 5.79 -1.95
CA THR A 103 -1.42 4.93 -1.59
C THR A 103 -0.62 4.60 -2.84
N SER A 104 0.50 5.29 -3.01
CA SER A 104 1.50 5.06 -4.04
C SER A 104 2.65 4.20 -3.51
N PHE A 105 3.76 4.16 -4.25
CA PHE A 105 4.94 3.38 -3.94
C PHE A 105 6.18 4.27 -3.83
N PHE A 106 7.03 3.98 -2.85
CA PHE A 106 8.33 4.65 -2.68
C PHE A 106 9.20 4.45 -3.93
N GLY A 107 9.79 5.53 -4.45
CA GLY A 107 10.59 5.47 -5.68
C GLY A 107 9.76 5.33 -6.97
N ALA A 108 8.43 5.51 -6.93
CA ALA A 108 7.60 5.55 -8.12
C ALA A 108 8.12 6.58 -9.14
N ALA A 109 8.54 6.09 -10.31
CA ALA A 109 9.16 6.83 -11.40
C ALA A 109 8.82 6.16 -12.74
N PRO A 110 8.89 6.88 -13.89
CA PRO A 110 8.58 6.29 -15.20
C PRO A 110 9.58 5.20 -15.62
N ASP A 111 10.79 5.25 -15.07
CA ASP A 111 11.89 4.32 -15.29
C ASP A 111 12.16 3.39 -14.08
N CYS A 112 11.24 3.35 -13.10
CA CYS A 112 11.34 2.47 -11.93
C CYS A 112 11.49 1.00 -12.36
N THR A 113 12.45 0.30 -11.72
CA THR A 113 12.72 -1.11 -12.00
C THR A 113 11.50 -1.97 -11.69
N PHE A 114 10.82 -1.70 -10.57
CA PHE A 114 9.59 -2.39 -10.21
C PHE A 114 8.46 -2.04 -11.20
N THR A 115 7.91 -3.06 -11.85
CA THR A 115 6.87 -2.87 -12.88
C THR A 115 5.65 -2.10 -12.36
N LEU A 116 5.15 -2.45 -11.16
CA LEU A 116 4.00 -1.74 -10.58
C LEU A 116 4.39 -0.37 -9.99
N GLY A 117 5.68 -0.12 -9.74
CA GLY A 117 6.18 1.22 -9.40
C GLY A 117 5.95 2.22 -10.54
N ARG A 118 6.05 1.76 -11.79
CA ARG A 118 5.69 2.55 -12.98
C ARG A 118 4.18 2.80 -13.07
N ASP A 119 3.34 1.81 -12.74
CA ASP A 119 1.89 2.02 -12.65
C ASP A 119 1.53 3.07 -11.59
N HIS A 120 2.21 3.02 -10.44
CA HIS A 120 2.02 4.00 -9.38
C HIS A 120 2.38 5.40 -9.85
N TYR A 121 3.54 5.59 -10.47
CA TYR A 121 3.93 6.87 -11.07
C TYR A 121 2.89 7.37 -12.07
N ALA A 122 2.49 6.51 -13.00
CA ALA A 122 1.50 6.85 -14.02
C ALA A 122 0.13 7.23 -13.40
N THR A 123 -0.24 6.60 -12.28
CA THR A 123 -1.46 6.92 -11.51
C THR A 123 -1.33 8.26 -10.79
N GLU A 124 -0.18 8.55 -10.19
CA GLU A 124 0.09 9.86 -9.58
C GLU A 124 -0.06 10.99 -10.60
N GLU A 125 0.50 10.83 -11.80
CA GLU A 125 0.39 11.83 -12.86
C GLU A 125 -1.06 12.02 -13.32
N ARG A 126 -1.85 10.93 -13.39
CA ARG A 126 -3.29 11.01 -13.69
C ARG A 126 -4.06 11.76 -12.60
N ILE A 127 -3.74 11.50 -11.33
CA ILE A 127 -4.32 12.21 -10.19
C ILE A 127 -3.99 13.70 -10.24
N LYS A 128 -2.73 14.07 -10.45
CA LYS A 128 -2.29 15.48 -10.57
C LYS A 128 -2.98 16.20 -11.72
N ALA A 129 -3.25 15.50 -12.82
CA ALA A 129 -3.95 16.04 -13.98
C ALA A 129 -5.49 16.07 -13.85
N SER A 130 -6.06 15.47 -12.80
CA SER A 130 -7.51 15.29 -12.65
C SER A 130 -8.25 16.59 -12.26
N GLY A 131 -7.55 17.57 -11.72
CA GLY A 131 -8.12 18.80 -11.15
C GLY A 131 -8.63 18.67 -9.71
N MET A 132 -8.54 17.49 -9.10
CA MET A 132 -8.77 17.30 -7.66
C MET A 132 -7.54 17.78 -6.86
N ASP A 133 -7.76 18.26 -5.64
CA ASP A 133 -6.69 18.33 -4.65
C ASP A 133 -6.19 16.91 -4.36
N TYR A 134 -4.90 16.77 -4.01
CA TYR A 134 -4.33 15.45 -3.77
C TYR A 134 -3.33 15.43 -2.61
N THR A 135 -3.22 14.26 -2.00
CA THR A 135 -2.07 13.85 -1.18
C THR A 135 -1.63 12.47 -1.63
N ILE A 136 -0.33 12.27 -1.85
CA ILE A 136 0.23 10.99 -2.25
C ILE A 136 1.02 10.41 -1.08
N LEU A 137 0.70 9.18 -0.68
CA LEU A 137 1.41 8.43 0.35
C LEU A 137 2.23 7.34 -0.36
N ARG A 138 3.53 7.56 -0.52
CA ARG A 138 4.43 6.62 -1.19
C ARG A 138 4.95 5.62 -0.17
N ASP A 139 4.25 4.50 -0.09
CA ASP A 139 4.58 3.42 0.84
C ASP A 139 5.85 2.71 0.38
N ASN A 140 6.83 2.52 1.27
CA ASN A 140 7.92 1.58 1.02
C ASN A 140 7.42 0.13 1.16
N PHE A 141 8.30 -0.86 0.98
CA PHE A 141 8.00 -2.28 1.14
C PHE A 141 7.34 -2.55 2.50
N TYR A 142 6.28 -3.36 2.53
CA TYR A 142 5.56 -3.59 3.77
C TYR A 142 6.37 -4.47 4.74
N LEU A 143 6.67 -3.92 5.92
CA LEU A 143 7.38 -4.60 7.00
C LEU A 143 6.65 -5.89 7.41
N ASP A 144 5.32 -5.82 7.49
CA ASP A 144 4.44 -6.94 7.83
C ASP A 144 4.52 -8.11 6.83
N PHE A 145 5.06 -7.88 5.63
CA PHE A 145 5.20 -8.90 4.61
C PHE A 145 6.52 -9.70 4.74
N LEU A 146 7.54 -9.15 5.41
CA LEU A 146 8.84 -9.81 5.56
C LEU A 146 8.77 -11.21 6.21
N PRO A 147 7.98 -11.43 7.29
CA PRO A 147 7.84 -12.77 7.85
C PRO A 147 7.20 -13.79 6.89
N LEU A 148 6.42 -13.31 5.91
CA LEU A 148 5.71 -14.14 4.93
C LEU A 148 6.57 -14.49 3.70
N LEU A 149 7.75 -13.88 3.57
CA LEU A 149 8.69 -14.17 2.49
C LEU A 149 9.46 -15.49 2.70
N ALA A 150 9.57 -15.95 3.95
CA ALA A 150 10.25 -17.20 4.24
C ALA A 150 9.36 -18.38 3.85
N GLY A 151 9.87 -19.23 2.95
CA GLY A 151 9.21 -20.48 2.59
C GLY A 151 9.01 -21.41 3.80
N GLU A 152 8.31 -22.53 3.58
CA GLU A 152 8.16 -23.57 4.61
C GLU A 152 9.52 -24.11 5.09
N ASP A 153 10.52 -24.11 4.20
CA ASP A 153 11.92 -24.46 4.45
C ASP A 153 12.71 -23.39 5.22
N GLY A 154 12.10 -22.24 5.53
CA GLY A 154 12.76 -21.12 6.21
C GLY A 154 13.66 -20.29 5.30
N VAL A 155 13.56 -20.41 3.98
CA VAL A 155 14.39 -19.64 3.06
C VAL A 155 13.60 -18.50 2.43
N ILE A 156 14.08 -17.28 2.59
CA ILE A 156 13.67 -16.12 1.81
C ILE A 156 14.40 -16.17 0.47
N ARG A 157 13.67 -16.14 -0.64
CA ARG A 157 14.21 -16.30 -2.00
C ARG A 157 13.91 -15.09 -2.87
N GLY A 158 14.92 -14.55 -3.52
CA GLY A 158 14.75 -13.51 -4.54
C GLY A 158 16.07 -12.87 -4.97
N PRO A 159 16.10 -12.17 -6.11
CA PRO A 159 17.30 -11.56 -6.66
C PRO A 159 17.50 -10.13 -6.14
N ALA A 160 17.54 -9.94 -4.82
CA ALA A 160 17.72 -8.61 -4.21
C ALA A 160 19.19 -8.24 -3.94
N GLY A 161 20.14 -9.16 -4.16
CA GLY A 161 21.54 -8.94 -3.85
C GLY A 161 21.75 -8.47 -2.41
N GLU A 162 22.62 -7.47 -2.26
CA GLU A 162 22.85 -6.74 -1.01
C GLU A 162 22.05 -5.41 -0.95
N GLY A 163 21.02 -5.30 -1.79
CA GLY A 163 20.14 -4.14 -1.85
C GLY A 163 19.44 -3.87 -0.52
N LEU A 164 19.10 -2.61 -0.28
CA LEU A 164 18.49 -2.15 0.96
C LEU A 164 17.08 -1.62 0.71
N MET A 165 16.21 -1.81 1.69
CA MET A 165 14.88 -1.21 1.74
C MET A 165 14.61 -0.59 3.12
N ALA A 166 13.92 0.55 3.15
CA ALA A 166 13.43 1.17 4.36
C ALA A 166 11.97 0.73 4.63
N ALA A 167 11.78 -0.58 4.86
CA ALA A 167 10.47 -1.22 4.94
C ALA A 167 9.57 -0.61 6.02
N VAL A 168 8.31 -0.30 5.69
CA VAL A 168 7.36 0.42 6.56
C VAL A 168 6.22 -0.48 7.02
N ALA A 169 5.82 -0.36 8.29
CA ALA A 169 4.68 -1.10 8.80
C ALA A 169 3.36 -0.55 8.25
N ARG A 170 2.41 -1.43 7.89
CA ARG A 170 1.06 -1.00 7.47
C ARG A 170 0.34 -0.20 8.53
N ALA A 171 0.61 -0.49 9.81
CA ALA A 171 0.08 0.29 10.93
C ALA A 171 0.54 1.75 10.87
N ASP A 172 1.78 2.03 10.47
CA ASP A 172 2.33 3.38 10.39
C ASP A 172 1.79 4.16 9.20
N ILE A 173 1.61 3.47 8.07
CA ILE A 173 0.91 4.02 6.91
C ILE A 173 -0.53 4.35 7.28
N ALA A 174 -1.23 3.46 7.99
CA ALA A 174 -2.61 3.68 8.41
C ALA A 174 -2.73 4.88 9.37
N ARG A 175 -1.79 5.05 10.30
CA ARG A 175 -1.71 6.24 11.18
C ARG A 175 -1.45 7.51 10.37
N SER A 176 -0.55 7.46 9.39
CA SER A 176 -0.23 8.57 8.51
C SER A 176 -1.43 8.98 7.65
N ALA A 177 -2.12 8.01 7.06
CA ALA A 177 -3.35 8.23 6.31
C ALA A 177 -4.46 8.82 7.18
N LEU A 178 -4.63 8.35 8.42
CA LEU A 178 -5.59 8.95 9.37
C LEU A 178 -5.32 10.44 9.61
N THR A 179 -4.06 10.84 9.85
CA THR A 179 -3.70 12.25 10.01
C THR A 179 -4.12 13.05 8.78
N VAL A 180 -3.73 12.59 7.59
CA VAL A 180 -4.02 13.31 6.34
C VAL A 180 -5.52 13.42 6.10
N LEU A 181 -6.29 12.35 6.35
CA LEU A 181 -7.73 12.32 6.10
C LEU A 181 -8.55 13.16 7.09
N ARG A 182 -8.01 13.46 8.28
CA ARG A 182 -8.67 14.35 9.24
C ARG A 182 -8.51 15.82 8.89
N ASP A 183 -7.38 16.19 8.29
CA ASP A 183 -7.05 17.59 7.96
C ASP A 183 -6.53 17.72 6.51
N PRO A 184 -7.26 17.23 5.48
CA PRO A 184 -6.74 17.08 4.11
C PRO A 184 -6.25 18.40 3.49
N ALA A 185 -6.89 19.52 3.85
CA ALA A 185 -6.50 20.86 3.37
C ALA A 185 -5.05 21.25 3.72
N LEU A 186 -4.47 20.70 4.81
CA LEU A 186 -3.07 20.97 5.19
C LEU A 186 -2.06 20.20 4.31
N HIS A 187 -2.55 19.22 3.53
CA HIS A 187 -1.75 18.26 2.78
C HIS A 187 -1.95 18.34 1.27
N VAL A 188 -2.62 19.38 0.78
CA VAL A 188 -2.83 19.61 -0.65
C VAL A 188 -1.50 19.70 -1.39
N GLY A 189 -1.37 18.93 -2.47
CA GLY A 189 -0.21 18.90 -3.34
C GLY A 189 0.99 18.13 -2.76
N ARG A 190 0.89 17.56 -1.56
CA ARG A 190 2.00 16.89 -0.87
C ARG A 190 2.15 15.45 -1.34
N SER A 191 3.41 15.00 -1.38
CA SER A 191 3.78 13.59 -1.48
C SER A 191 4.66 13.26 -0.28
N TYR A 192 4.35 12.17 0.41
CA TYR A 192 5.07 11.70 1.59
C TYR A 192 5.68 10.33 1.31
N ASP A 193 6.99 10.22 1.47
CA ASP A 193 7.70 8.96 1.32
C ASP A 193 7.68 8.23 2.67
N LEU A 194 6.79 7.25 2.83
CA LEU A 194 6.56 6.56 4.09
C LEU A 194 7.48 5.35 4.22
N THR A 195 8.42 5.42 5.16
CA THR A 195 9.44 4.40 5.39
C THR A 195 9.45 3.92 6.84
N GLY A 196 10.06 2.76 7.08
CA GLY A 196 10.54 2.37 8.40
C GLY A 196 11.72 3.22 8.87
N PRO A 197 12.24 2.95 10.09
CA PRO A 197 13.33 3.75 10.68
C PRO A 197 14.71 3.38 10.13
N GLU A 198 14.86 2.23 9.46
CA GLU A 198 16.15 1.63 9.15
C GLU A 198 16.21 1.05 7.75
N ASN A 199 17.42 0.99 7.17
CA ASN A 199 17.67 0.26 5.94
C ASN A 199 17.94 -1.21 6.25
N LEU A 200 17.18 -2.11 5.61
CA LEU A 200 17.29 -3.56 5.76
C LEU A 200 17.67 -4.21 4.43
N SER A 201 18.68 -5.08 4.44
CA SER A 201 18.81 -6.09 3.39
C SER A 201 17.92 -7.29 3.71
N LEU A 202 17.64 -8.14 2.72
CA LEU A 202 16.92 -9.40 2.99
C LEU A 202 17.73 -10.36 3.89
N ALA A 203 19.06 -10.29 3.85
CA ALA A 203 19.91 -11.03 4.77
C ALA A 203 19.71 -10.56 6.23
N THR A 204 19.78 -9.25 6.48
CA THR A 204 19.53 -8.70 7.82
C THR A 204 18.10 -8.95 8.28
N ALA A 205 17.11 -8.85 7.38
CA ALA A 205 15.74 -9.22 7.71
C ALA A 205 15.63 -10.69 8.14
N ALA A 206 16.30 -11.63 7.45
CA ALA A 206 16.32 -13.04 7.84
C ALA A 206 16.95 -13.28 9.22
N GLU A 207 18.02 -12.56 9.57
CA GLU A 207 18.64 -12.61 10.90
C GLU A 207 17.69 -12.12 11.99
N LEU A 208 17.05 -10.96 11.78
CA LEU A 208 16.08 -10.39 12.71
C LEU A 208 14.83 -11.28 12.86
N LEU A 209 14.35 -11.86 11.77
CA LEU A 209 13.25 -12.84 11.79
C LEU A 209 13.66 -14.10 12.55
N THR A 210 14.89 -14.58 12.41
CA THR A 210 15.40 -15.72 13.18
C THR A 210 15.37 -15.43 14.67
N ALA A 211 15.92 -14.29 15.09
CA ALA A 211 15.89 -13.87 16.49
C ALA A 211 14.45 -13.66 17.01
N GLY A 212 13.62 -13.01 16.20
CA GLY A 212 12.25 -12.61 16.53
C GLY A 212 11.21 -13.72 16.38
N THR A 213 11.50 -14.86 15.77
CA THR A 213 10.56 -16.00 15.68
C THR A 213 11.08 -17.29 16.32
N GLY A 214 12.39 -17.42 16.50
CA GLY A 214 13.04 -18.67 16.94
C GLY A 214 13.11 -19.74 15.85
N ARG A 215 12.53 -19.51 14.67
CA ARG A 215 12.71 -20.36 13.48
C ARG A 215 14.02 -19.98 12.79
N THR A 216 14.79 -20.96 12.31
CA THR A 216 15.96 -20.66 11.49
C THR A 216 15.50 -20.14 10.13
N ILE A 217 15.79 -18.87 9.84
CA ILE A 217 15.43 -18.21 8.60
C ILE A 217 16.72 -17.70 7.93
N SER A 218 16.85 -17.94 6.63
CA SER A 218 18.00 -17.52 5.84
C SER A 218 17.56 -16.82 4.56
N TYR A 219 18.44 -16.04 3.96
CA TYR A 219 18.23 -15.44 2.66
C TYR A 219 19.10 -16.15 1.62
N HIS A 220 18.46 -16.60 0.54
CA HIS A 220 19.12 -17.10 -0.65
C HIS A 220 18.96 -16.08 -1.78
N ASN A 221 20.04 -15.37 -2.08
CA ASN A 221 20.10 -14.46 -3.22
C ASN A 221 20.08 -15.27 -4.52
N GLU A 222 18.93 -15.30 -5.17
CA GLU A 222 18.72 -16.00 -6.44
C GLU A 222 19.36 -15.21 -7.59
N THR A 223 19.86 -15.91 -8.60
CA THR A 223 20.02 -15.33 -9.94
C THR A 223 18.65 -15.02 -10.53
N LEU A 224 18.60 -14.23 -11.61
CA LEU A 224 17.31 -13.97 -12.30
C LEU A 224 16.66 -15.26 -12.78
N ASP A 225 17.43 -16.15 -13.41
CA ASP A 225 16.90 -17.43 -13.92
C ASP A 225 16.33 -18.29 -12.78
N GLU A 226 17.02 -18.37 -11.63
CA GLU A 226 16.51 -19.05 -10.45
C GLU A 226 15.24 -18.39 -9.90
N ALA A 227 15.17 -17.06 -9.92
CA ALA A 227 14.01 -16.32 -9.43
C ALA A 227 12.76 -16.59 -10.27
N TYR A 228 12.89 -16.64 -11.59
CA TYR A 228 11.79 -17.05 -12.47
C TYR A 228 11.44 -18.52 -12.26
N ALA A 229 12.43 -19.43 -12.23
CA ALA A 229 12.22 -20.86 -12.04
C ALA A 229 11.52 -21.19 -10.71
N SER A 230 11.89 -20.52 -9.61
CA SER A 230 11.29 -20.75 -8.29
C SER A 230 9.84 -20.28 -8.18
N ARG A 231 9.36 -19.47 -9.15
CA ARG A 231 7.99 -18.97 -9.21
C ARG A 231 7.11 -19.71 -10.23
N GLU A 232 7.69 -20.58 -11.08
CA GLU A 232 6.93 -21.44 -12.01
C GLU A 232 5.82 -22.26 -11.34
N PRO A 233 6.03 -22.89 -10.15
CA PRO A 233 5.01 -23.74 -9.53
C PRO A 233 3.73 -23.01 -9.13
N TYR A 234 3.76 -21.68 -9.01
CA TYR A 234 2.57 -20.88 -8.71
C TYR A 234 1.61 -20.78 -9.90
N GLY A 235 2.04 -21.14 -11.11
CA GLY A 235 1.20 -21.09 -12.32
C GLY A 235 0.71 -19.68 -12.66
N ALA A 236 1.42 -18.65 -12.20
CA ALA A 236 1.08 -17.25 -12.44
C ALA A 236 1.39 -16.83 -13.89
N PRO A 237 0.63 -15.89 -14.46
CA PRO A 237 0.92 -15.36 -15.79
C PRO A 237 2.26 -14.60 -15.81
N PRO A 238 2.95 -14.50 -16.96
CA PRO A 238 4.28 -13.90 -17.06
C PRO A 238 4.38 -12.48 -16.47
N TRP A 239 3.41 -11.61 -16.75
CA TRP A 239 3.39 -10.22 -16.23
C TRP A 239 3.41 -10.17 -14.70
N GLN A 240 2.80 -11.16 -14.04
CA GLN A 240 2.72 -11.22 -12.59
C GLN A 240 4.04 -11.73 -11.99
N VAL A 241 4.65 -12.74 -12.62
CA VAL A 241 6.00 -13.19 -12.24
C VAL A 241 7.02 -12.06 -12.41
N ASP A 242 6.93 -11.29 -13.50
CA ASP A 242 7.75 -10.10 -13.73
C ASP A 242 7.56 -9.06 -12.61
N ALA A 243 6.33 -8.83 -12.15
CA ALA A 243 6.07 -7.92 -11.03
C ALA A 243 6.72 -8.41 -9.73
N TRP A 244 6.57 -9.70 -9.41
CA TRP A 244 7.17 -10.28 -8.21
C TRP A 244 8.69 -10.23 -8.25
N VAL A 245 9.31 -10.66 -9.35
CA VAL A 245 10.78 -10.64 -9.52
C VAL A 245 11.30 -9.21 -9.51
N SER A 246 10.65 -8.28 -10.24
CA SER A 246 11.13 -6.90 -10.35
C SER A 246 11.07 -6.12 -9.04
N THR A 247 10.26 -6.54 -8.07
CA THR A 247 10.26 -5.95 -6.73
C THR A 247 11.60 -6.19 -6.02
N TYR A 248 12.17 -7.39 -6.15
CA TYR A 248 13.49 -7.71 -5.58
C TYR A 248 14.61 -7.01 -6.35
N THR A 249 14.54 -6.95 -7.67
CA THR A 249 15.57 -6.25 -8.45
C THR A 249 15.55 -4.74 -8.20
N ALA A 250 14.40 -4.16 -7.86
CA ALA A 250 14.31 -2.77 -7.41
C ALA A 250 15.01 -2.56 -6.06
N ILE A 251 14.90 -3.52 -5.13
CA ILE A 251 15.71 -3.53 -3.90
C ILE A 251 17.20 -3.61 -4.26
N ALA A 252 17.59 -4.52 -5.16
CA ALA A 252 18.98 -4.67 -5.61
C ALA A 252 19.54 -3.38 -6.26
N ALA A 253 18.69 -2.64 -6.97
CA ALA A 253 19.02 -1.36 -7.59
C ALA A 253 19.13 -0.20 -6.58
N GLY A 254 18.75 -0.42 -5.31
CA GLY A 254 18.77 0.60 -4.25
C GLY A 254 17.58 1.56 -4.30
N GLU A 255 16.54 1.26 -5.09
CA GLU A 255 15.37 2.15 -5.28
C GLU A 255 14.48 2.25 -4.04
N LEU A 256 14.65 1.37 -3.05
CA LEU A 256 13.86 1.34 -1.82
C LEU A 256 14.64 1.80 -0.58
N ALA A 257 15.90 2.18 -0.73
CA ALA A 257 16.76 2.59 0.38
C ALA A 257 16.52 4.06 0.78
N GLY A 258 16.77 4.36 2.06
CA GLY A 258 16.73 5.73 2.59
C GLY A 258 15.51 5.99 3.46
N PRO A 259 15.62 5.79 4.79
CA PRO A 259 14.59 6.20 5.74
C PRO A 259 14.31 7.71 5.66
N THR A 260 13.05 8.09 5.81
CA THR A 260 12.60 9.49 5.91
C THR A 260 11.89 9.73 7.24
N SER A 261 11.72 11.00 7.58
CA SER A 261 10.97 11.44 8.76
C SER A 261 9.46 11.52 8.56
N SER A 262 8.92 11.18 7.38
CA SER A 262 7.52 11.46 7.01
C SER A 262 6.50 10.84 7.98
N VAL A 263 6.73 9.60 8.44
CA VAL A 263 5.85 8.94 9.43
C VAL A 263 5.86 9.71 10.76
N HIS A 264 7.04 10.13 11.24
CA HIS A 264 7.15 10.93 12.45
C HIS A 264 6.47 12.28 12.28
N GLU A 265 6.72 12.99 11.18
CA GLU A 265 6.15 14.31 10.91
C GLU A 265 4.62 14.29 10.84
N LEU A 266 4.03 13.23 10.25
CA LEU A 266 2.58 13.08 10.15
C LEU A 266 1.94 12.59 11.46
N THR A 267 2.62 11.74 12.23
CA THR A 267 1.97 11.01 13.33
C THR A 267 2.45 11.41 14.72
N GLY A 268 3.55 12.16 14.81
CA GLY A 268 4.26 12.48 16.05
C GLY A 268 4.90 11.25 16.74
N ARG A 269 5.03 10.13 16.03
CA ARG A 269 5.63 8.89 16.55
C ARG A 269 6.62 8.33 15.54
N GLU A 270 7.71 7.78 16.04
CA GLU A 270 8.65 7.04 15.19
C GLU A 270 7.96 5.87 14.47
N PRO A 271 8.38 5.55 13.24
CA PRO A 271 7.95 4.33 12.57
C PRO A 271 8.51 3.10 13.28
N LEU A 272 7.77 1.99 13.19
CA LEU A 272 8.10 0.71 13.80
C LEU A 272 9.24 0.03 13.02
N GLY A 273 10.30 -0.37 13.72
CA GLY A 273 11.36 -1.21 13.16
C GLY A 273 10.99 -2.69 13.15
N LEU A 274 11.76 -3.53 12.42
CA LEU A 274 11.42 -4.96 12.31
C LEU A 274 11.51 -5.69 13.67
N ALA A 275 12.50 -5.35 14.49
CA ALA A 275 12.65 -5.94 15.82
C ALA A 275 11.45 -5.65 16.73
N ASP A 276 10.98 -4.40 16.75
CA ASP A 276 9.85 -3.97 17.56
C ASP A 276 8.53 -4.59 17.04
N PHE A 277 8.35 -4.64 15.71
CA PHE A 277 7.20 -5.31 15.08
C PHE A 277 7.10 -6.78 15.51
N LEU A 278 8.22 -7.51 15.53
CA LEU A 278 8.24 -8.92 15.95
C LEU A 278 7.99 -9.07 17.46
N ALA A 279 8.41 -8.11 18.28
CA ALA A 279 8.14 -8.11 19.71
C ALA A 279 6.63 -7.91 19.99
N GLU A 280 6.00 -6.96 19.30
CA GLU A 280 4.55 -6.71 19.42
C GLU A 280 3.72 -7.91 18.94
N ALA A 281 4.10 -8.52 17.80
CA ALA A 281 3.38 -9.67 17.25
C ALA A 281 3.38 -10.90 18.16
N ARG A 282 4.37 -11.06 19.06
CA ARG A 282 4.41 -12.13 20.07
C ARG A 282 3.44 -11.90 21.24
N THR A 283 2.94 -10.68 21.41
CA THR A 283 2.04 -10.31 22.52
C THR A 283 0.56 -10.34 22.14
N LEU A 284 0.24 -10.58 20.87
CA LEU A 284 -1.10 -10.79 20.32
C LEU A 284 -1.42 -12.29 20.21
#